data_AF-A0A349B0P9-F1
#
_entry.id   AF-A0A349B0P9-F1
#
_cell.length_a   1.000
_cell.length_b   1.000
_cell.length_c   1.000
_cell.angle_alpha   90.00
_cell.angle_beta   90.00
_cell.angle_gamma   90.00
#
_symmetry.space_group_name_H-M   'P 1'
#
loop_
_entity.id
_entity.type
_entity.pdbx_description
1 polymer ?
#
loop_
_entity_poly.entity_id
_entity_poly.type
_entity_poly.pdbx_seq_one_letter_code
_entity_poly.pdbx_strand_id
1 'polypeptide(L)'
;MWDGRDQSSAHYRGHRPGGEWDEVVGVLVIVVIGAVAGVLAIGHLSAVIFDRAWPSYGLADVPRVLGGVMAQPGDPGRAWDPVNTGGRPPGPLAFWGTGLVVVVAGVGGWLMATRAPSP
;
A
#
# COMPACT_ATOMS: atom_id res chain seq x y z
N MET A 1 9.25 -39.70 -45.19
CA MET A 1 9.54 -38.32 -45.61
C MET A 1 9.15 -37.42 -44.43
N TRP A 2 10.14 -37.07 -43.61
CA TRP A 2 9.96 -36.32 -42.36
C TRP A 2 10.25 -34.85 -42.70
N ASP A 3 9.25 -33.99 -42.63
CA ASP A 3 9.37 -32.56 -43.00
C ASP A 3 9.77 -31.78 -41.74
N GLY A 4 11.06 -31.44 -41.66
CA GLY A 4 11.69 -30.73 -40.55
C GLY A 4 11.29 -29.25 -40.47
N ARG A 5 10.00 -28.97 -40.28
CA ARG A 5 9.47 -27.64 -39.97
C ARG A 5 9.26 -27.39 -38.48
N ASP A 6 10.09 -28.06 -37.70
CA ASP A 6 10.35 -27.71 -36.33
C ASP A 6 11.21 -26.44 -36.27
N GLN A 7 10.71 -25.43 -35.54
CA GLN A 7 11.51 -24.66 -34.59
C GLN A 7 12.29 -23.39 -35.03
N SER A 8 12.00 -22.72 -36.15
CA SER A 8 12.68 -21.42 -36.46
C SER A 8 11.93 -20.14 -36.03
N SER A 9 10.76 -20.23 -35.42
CA SER A 9 10.08 -19.07 -34.80
C SER A 9 10.28 -18.99 -33.28
N ALA A 10 11.04 -19.91 -32.71
CA ALA A 10 11.52 -19.82 -31.34
C ALA A 10 12.65 -18.79 -31.26
N HIS A 11 12.46 -17.81 -30.38
CA HIS A 11 13.53 -17.04 -29.75
C HIS A 11 14.20 -15.90 -30.55
N TYR A 12 13.39 -15.05 -31.17
CA TYR A 12 13.62 -13.60 -31.05
C TYR A 12 12.59 -12.98 -30.12
N ARG A 13 12.40 -13.61 -28.94
CA ARG A 13 11.95 -12.87 -27.76
C ARG A 13 13.18 -12.08 -27.29
N GLY A 14 13.53 -11.06 -28.07
CA GLY A 14 14.54 -10.10 -27.65
C GLY A 14 14.11 -9.64 -26.27
N HIS A 15 14.89 -9.96 -25.26
CA HIS A 15 14.86 -9.26 -23.99
C HIS A 15 15.03 -7.79 -24.39
N ARG A 16 13.92 -7.06 -24.52
CA ARG A 16 14.00 -5.62 -24.64
C ARG A 16 14.68 -5.22 -23.33
N PRO A 17 15.85 -4.55 -23.38
CA PRO A 17 16.56 -4.15 -22.17
C PRO A 17 15.74 -3.18 -21.29
N GLY A 18 14.52 -2.80 -21.69
CA GLY A 18 13.55 -2.08 -20.86
C GLY A 18 12.55 -2.95 -20.08
N GLY A 19 12.29 -4.21 -20.46
CA GLY A 19 11.17 -4.99 -19.86
C GLY A 19 11.34 -5.32 -18.38
N GLU A 20 12.57 -5.63 -17.95
CA GLU A 20 12.88 -5.91 -16.54
C GLU A 20 12.81 -4.64 -15.68
N TRP A 21 13.31 -3.51 -16.20
CA TRP A 21 13.22 -2.22 -15.51
C TRP A 21 11.79 -1.70 -15.45
N ASP A 22 10.99 -1.92 -16.50
CA ASP A 22 9.57 -1.56 -16.51
C ASP A 22 8.79 -2.37 -15.47
N GLU A 23 9.10 -3.66 -15.31
CA GLU A 23 8.50 -4.53 -14.27
C GLU A 23 8.90 -4.08 -12.86
N VAL A 24 10.20 -3.84 -12.63
CA VAL A 24 10.69 -3.35 -11.33
C VAL A 24 10.07 -2.01 -10.98
N VAL A 25 10.03 -1.06 -11.92
CA VAL A 25 9.38 0.25 -11.73
C VAL A 25 7.89 0.08 -11.44
N GLY A 26 7.20 -0.80 -12.17
CA GLY A 26 5.79 -1.10 -11.95
C GLY A 26 5.52 -1.62 -10.53
N VAL A 27 6.32 -2.59 -10.07
CA VAL A 27 6.22 -3.13 -8.71
C VAL A 27 6.48 -2.05 -7.66
N LEU A 28 7.53 -1.25 -7.83
CA LEU A 28 7.86 -0.16 -6.90
C LEU A 28 6.74 0.88 -6.81
N VAL A 29 6.13 1.26 -7.93
CA VAL A 29 4.99 2.19 -7.96
C VAL A 29 3.81 1.63 -7.17
N ILE A 30 3.48 0.35 -7.36
CA ILE A 30 2.40 -0.31 -6.62
C ILE A 30 2.70 -0.34 -5.12
N VAL A 31 3.93 -0.69 -4.73
CA VAL A 31 4.35 -0.74 -3.33
C VAL A 31 4.25 0.65 -2.68
N VAL A 32 4.73 1.69 -3.36
CA VAL A 32 4.67 3.06 -2.85
C VAL A 32 3.22 3.53 -2.71
N ILE A 33 2.38 3.34 -3.73
CA ILE A 33 0.96 3.71 -3.67
C ILE A 33 0.26 2.94 -2.53
N GLY A 34 0.54 1.64 -2.40
CA GLY A 34 -0.01 0.81 -1.34
C GLY A 34 0.41 1.26 0.05
N ALA A 35 1.68 1.63 0.24
CA ALA A 35 2.18 2.15 1.51
C ALA A 35 1.51 3.50 1.86
N VAL A 36 1.40 4.40 0.88
CA VAL A 36 0.70 5.69 1.04
C VAL A 36 -0.75 5.46 1.45
N ALA A 37 -1.49 4.69 0.65
CA ALA A 37 -2.90 4.39 0.91
C ALA A 37 -3.08 3.71 2.28
N GLY A 38 -2.18 2.79 2.65
CA GLY A 38 -2.19 2.10 3.93
C GLY A 38 -2.06 3.05 5.11
N VAL A 39 -1.07 3.95 5.10
CA VAL A 39 -0.90 4.93 6.18
C VAL A 39 -2.13 5.84 6.32
N LEU A 40 -2.68 6.33 5.21
CA LEU A 40 -3.87 7.19 5.23
C LEU A 40 -5.10 6.42 5.72
N ALA A 41 -5.30 5.19 5.28
CA ALA A 41 -6.41 4.35 5.70
C ALA A 41 -6.35 4.04 7.20
N ILE A 42 -5.16 3.72 7.73
CA ILE A 42 -4.95 3.48 9.16
C ILE A 42 -5.27 4.74 9.97
N GLY A 43 -4.81 5.91 9.52
CA GLY A 43 -5.11 7.17 10.22
C GLY A 43 -6.59 7.51 10.24
N HIS A 44 -7.30 7.35 9.13
CA HIS A 44 -8.75 7.55 9.09
C HIS A 44 -9.49 6.53 9.96
N LEU A 45 -9.15 5.24 9.85
CA LEU A 45 -9.82 4.18 10.57
C LEU A 45 -9.61 4.32 12.09
N SER A 46 -8.38 4.61 12.52
CA SER A 46 -8.09 4.83 13.93
C SER A 46 -8.80 6.07 14.48
N ALA A 47 -8.85 7.19 13.75
CA ALA A 47 -9.61 8.37 14.17
C ALA A 47 -11.12 8.07 14.35
N VAL A 48 -11.70 7.27 13.45
CA VAL A 48 -13.12 6.86 13.57
C VAL A 48 -13.37 5.94 14.76
N ILE A 49 -12.50 4.94 14.97
CA ILE A 49 -12.67 3.95 16.03
C ILE A 49 -12.55 4.59 17.41
N PHE A 50 -11.54 5.44 17.60
CA PHE A 50 -11.16 5.94 18.93
C PHE A 50 -11.81 7.28 19.27
N ASP A 51 -11.92 8.18 18.29
CA ASP A 51 -12.37 9.56 18.51
C ASP A 51 -13.69 9.89 17.80
N ARG A 52 -14.28 8.93 17.06
CA ARG A 52 -15.51 9.10 16.27
C ARG A 52 -15.48 10.30 15.33
N ALA A 53 -14.29 10.65 14.87
CA ALA A 53 -14.06 11.83 14.05
C ALA A 53 -13.35 11.44 12.76
N TRP A 54 -13.61 12.21 11.69
CA TRP A 54 -13.05 11.95 10.37
C TRP A 54 -11.98 13.00 10.02
N PRO A 55 -10.74 12.60 9.71
CA PRO A 55 -9.73 13.54 9.22
C PRO A 55 -10.15 14.26 7.92
N SER A 56 -9.71 15.50 7.76
CA SER A 56 -10.00 16.30 6.56
C SER A 56 -8.81 17.19 6.19
N TYR A 57 -8.26 17.00 5.00
CA TYR A 57 -7.11 17.73 4.46
C TYR A 57 -7.10 17.60 2.93
N GLY A 58 -6.37 18.49 2.24
CA GLY A 58 -6.25 18.44 0.79
C GLY A 58 -5.34 17.29 0.32
N LEU A 59 -5.58 16.77 -0.89
CA LEU A 59 -4.67 15.77 -1.48
C LEU A 59 -3.23 16.29 -1.62
N ALA A 60 -3.07 17.61 -1.81
CA ALA A 60 -1.77 18.27 -1.85
C ALA A 60 -1.00 18.18 -0.51
N ASP A 61 -1.70 17.91 0.61
CA ASP A 61 -1.09 17.80 1.93
C ASP A 61 -0.65 16.37 2.28
N VAL A 62 -1.01 15.37 1.47
CA VAL A 62 -0.63 13.95 1.69
C VAL A 62 0.88 13.78 1.88
N PRO A 63 1.77 14.39 1.07
CA PRO A 63 3.22 14.26 1.27
C PRO A 63 3.68 14.77 2.65
N ARG A 64 3.05 15.83 3.17
CA ARG A 64 3.37 16.38 4.50
C ARG A 64 2.95 15.42 5.60
N VAL A 65 1.75 14.83 5.50
CA VAL A 65 1.26 13.83 6.45
C VAL A 65 2.20 12.61 6.48
N LEU A 66 2.55 12.07 5.31
CA LEU A 66 3.44 10.92 5.21
C LEU A 66 4.84 11.23 5.76
N GLY A 67 5.40 12.38 5.38
CA GLY A 67 6.68 12.84 5.90
C GLY A 67 6.68 12.98 7.41
N GLY A 68 5.59 13.49 7.99
CA GLY A 68 5.41 13.59 9.44
C GLY A 68 5.37 12.22 10.13
N VAL A 69 4.62 11.25 9.58
CA VAL A 69 4.49 9.91 10.17
C VAL A 69 5.84 9.20 10.16
N MET A 70 6.60 9.35 9.07
CA MET A 70 7.94 8.76 8.94
C MET A 70 8.98 9.44 9.83
N ALA A 71 8.88 10.76 10.00
CA ALA A 71 9.78 11.52 10.87
C ALA A 71 9.49 11.30 12.36
N GLN A 72 8.24 10.99 12.72
CA GLN A 72 7.77 10.87 14.10
C GLN A 72 6.90 9.62 14.31
N PRO A 73 7.46 8.41 14.15
CA PRO A 73 6.69 7.18 14.29
C PRO A 73 6.15 6.96 15.72
N GLY A 74 6.73 7.64 16.72
CA GLY A 74 6.25 7.65 18.11
C GLY A 74 5.07 8.58 18.38
N ASP A 75 4.69 9.45 17.43
CA ASP A 75 3.52 10.32 17.53
C ASP A 75 2.87 10.50 16.14
N PRO A 76 2.35 9.41 15.55
CA PRO A 76 1.79 9.45 14.20
C PRO A 76 0.54 10.34 14.12
N GLY A 77 -0.17 10.54 15.23
CA GLY A 77 -1.30 11.46 15.29
C GLY A 77 -0.90 12.92 15.08
N ARG A 78 0.29 13.35 15.54
CA ARG A 78 0.80 14.71 15.29
C ARG A 78 1.17 14.98 13.83
N ALA A 79 1.53 13.94 13.08
CA ALA A 79 1.92 14.10 11.68
C ALA A 79 0.82 14.70 10.78
N TRP A 80 -0.43 14.65 11.25
CA TRP A 80 -1.59 15.14 10.53
C TRP A 80 -1.84 16.63 10.80
N ASP A 81 -1.21 17.22 11.83
CA ASP A 81 -1.32 18.63 12.16
C ASP A 81 -0.28 19.47 11.38
N PRO A 82 -0.56 20.75 11.08
CA PRO A 82 -1.84 21.44 11.23
C PRO A 82 -2.76 21.28 9.99
N VAL A 83 -2.39 20.45 9.01
CA VAL A 83 -3.10 20.35 7.74
C VAL A 83 -4.46 19.66 7.88
N ASN A 84 -4.61 18.80 8.88
CA ASN A 84 -5.86 18.17 9.23
C ASN A 84 -6.75 19.15 10.00
N THR A 85 -7.89 19.48 9.40
CA THR A 85 -8.94 20.31 10.01
C THR A 85 -10.06 19.48 10.63
N GLY A 86 -10.03 18.15 10.47
CA GLY A 86 -11.01 17.21 10.99
C GLY A 86 -10.56 16.47 12.25
N GLY A 87 -11.08 15.26 12.43
CA GLY A 87 -10.69 14.36 13.52
C GLY A 87 -9.22 14.01 13.48
N ARG A 88 -8.53 14.16 14.60
CA ARG A 88 -7.10 13.84 14.70
C ARG A 88 -6.93 12.34 14.97
N PRO A 89 -6.02 11.62 14.27
CA PRO A 89 -5.71 10.26 14.62
C PRO A 89 -5.16 10.16 16.05
N PRO A 90 -5.46 9.06 16.76
CA PRO A 90 -5.08 8.88 18.15
C PRO A 90 -3.56 8.69 18.30
N GLY A 91 -3.11 8.57 19.54
CA GLY A 91 -1.71 8.33 19.88
C GLY A 91 -1.12 7.05 19.26
N PRO A 92 0.20 6.86 19.38
CA PRO A 92 0.96 5.83 18.64
C PRO A 92 0.42 4.42 18.80
N LEU A 93 0.04 4.01 20.02
CA LEU A 93 -0.44 2.65 20.29
C LEU A 93 -1.74 2.35 19.55
N ALA A 94 -2.69 3.29 19.55
CA ALA A 94 -3.97 3.11 18.86
C ALA A 94 -3.78 3.11 17.35
N PHE A 95 -2.97 4.02 16.82
CA PHE A 95 -2.67 4.10 15.39
C PHE A 95 -2.01 2.82 14.86
N TRP A 96 -0.88 2.41 15.47
CA TRP A 96 -0.14 1.22 15.03
C TRP A 96 -0.88 -0.08 15.35
N GLY A 97 -1.65 -0.10 16.45
CA GLY A 97 -2.54 -1.21 16.77
C GLY A 97 -3.61 -1.43 15.70
N THR A 98 -4.27 -0.36 15.23
CA THR A 98 -5.18 -0.43 14.09
C THR A 98 -4.46 -0.93 12.84
N GLY A 99 -3.25 -0.43 12.56
CA GLY A 99 -2.43 -0.89 11.44
C GLY A 99 -2.13 -2.39 11.48
N LEU A 100 -1.71 -2.90 12.63
CA LEU A 100 -1.44 -4.32 12.83
C LEU A 100 -2.70 -5.17 12.56
N VAL A 101 -3.86 -4.76 13.08
CA VAL A 101 -5.12 -5.47 12.85
C VAL A 101 -5.48 -5.50 11.37
N VAL A 102 -5.35 -4.37 10.67
CA VAL A 102 -5.62 -4.29 9.22
C VAL A 102 -4.68 -5.19 8.43
N VAL A 103 -3.39 -5.20 8.75
CA VAL A 103 -2.40 -6.05 8.07
C VAL A 103 -2.71 -7.54 8.32
N VAL A 104 -2.96 -7.92 9.57
CA VAL A 104 -3.29 -9.32 9.92
C VAL A 104 -4.57 -9.78 9.23
N ALA A 105 -5.62 -8.94 9.22
CA ALA A 105 -6.87 -9.26 8.54
C ALA A 105 -6.68 -9.36 7.02
N GLY A 106 -5.92 -8.45 6.42
CA GLY A 106 -5.64 -8.45 4.98
C GLY A 106 -4.83 -9.67 4.55
N VAL A 107 -3.73 -9.96 5.25
CA VAL A 107 -2.89 -11.15 4.98
C VAL A 107 -3.68 -12.43 5.24
N GLY A 108 -4.40 -12.50 6.37
CA GLY A 108 -5.25 -13.64 6.70
C GLY A 108 -6.31 -13.93 5.64
N GLY A 109 -7.02 -12.88 5.20
CA GLY A 109 -8.01 -12.98 4.13
C GLY A 109 -7.41 -13.42 2.79
N TRP A 110 -6.25 -12.87 2.42
CA TRP A 110 -5.53 -13.26 1.19
C TRP A 110 -5.08 -14.73 1.23
N LEU A 111 -4.54 -15.19 2.36
CA LEU A 111 -4.15 -16.59 2.54
C LEU A 111 -5.35 -17.54 2.45
N MET A 112 -6.52 -17.13 2.95
CA MET A 112 -7.74 -17.93 2.83
C MET A 112 -8.22 -17.98 1.38
N ALA A 113 -8.22 -16.85 0.68
CA ALA A 113 -8.65 -16.77 -0.72
C ALA A 113 -7.77 -17.61 -1.66
N THR A 114 -6.46 -17.65 -1.42
CA THR A 114 -5.51 -18.43 -2.24
C THR A 114 -5.50 -19.93 -1.93
N ARG A 115 -6.07 -20.33 -0.79
CA ARG A 115 -6.22 -21.74 -0.38
C ARG A 115 -7.60 -22.32 -0.67
N ALA A 116 -8.56 -21.51 -1.13
CA ALA A 116 -9.88 -22.01 -1.50
C ALA A 116 -9.77 -22.91 -2.74
N PRO A 117 -10.27 -24.17 -2.69
CA PRO A 117 -10.30 -25.02 -3.88
C PRO A 117 -11.19 -24.39 -4.95
N SER A 118 -10.71 -24.38 -6.19
CA SER A 118 -11.48 -23.93 -7.35
C SER A 118 -12.77 -24.77 -7.47
N PRO A 119 -13.93 -24.14 -7.78
CA PRO A 119 -15.19 -24.86 -7.99
C PRO A 119 -15.14 -25.84 -9.16
#